data_AF-A0A829QFI0-F1
#
_entry.id   AF-A0A829QFI0-F1
#
_cell.length_a   1.000
_cell.length_b   1.000
_cell.length_c   1.000
_cell.angle_alpha   90.00
_cell.angle_beta   90.00
_cell.angle_gamma   90.00
#
_symmetry.space_group_name_H-M   'P 1'
#
loop_
_entity.id
_entity.type
_entity.pdbx_description
1 polymer ?
#
loop_
_entity_poly.entity_id
_entity_poly.type
_entity_poly.pdbx_seq_one_letter_code
_entity_poly.pdbx_strand_id
1 'polypeptide(L)'
;MYRDLVLAVFDQNGPDLAATIRTAFAAAADNLIATDYTDACPIATIALEVASTDEDLRHATAEVFTDWIEQGTERIADTGLPPGTRRRLILGFITGLEGAFVLSRALRDPEPLFAAGETVAAAATSALAALATHAE
;
A
#
# COMPACT_ATOMS: atom_id res chain seq x y z
N MET A 1 0.75 14.14 6.17
CA MET A 1 2.16 14.53 5.92
C MET A 1 3.03 13.41 5.34
N TYR A 2 2.95 12.13 5.74
CA TYR A 2 3.49 11.00 4.92
C TYR A 2 2.39 10.05 4.43
N ARG A 3 1.38 9.82 5.29
CA ARG A 3 0.14 9.13 4.93
C ARG A 3 -0.47 9.61 3.62
N ASP A 4 -0.52 10.93 3.43
CA ASP A 4 -1.15 11.52 2.23
C ASP A 4 -0.35 11.18 0.96
N LEU A 5 0.98 10.99 1.05
CA LEU A 5 1.76 10.50 -0.10
C LEU A 5 1.39 9.06 -0.47
N VAL A 6 1.09 8.23 0.53
CA VAL A 6 0.79 6.81 0.35
C VAL A 6 -0.67 6.56 -0.02
N LEU A 7 -1.60 7.34 0.55
CA LEU A 7 -3.04 7.08 0.45
C LEU A 7 -3.82 8.11 -0.37
N ALA A 8 -3.26 9.27 -0.75
CA ALA A 8 -4.02 10.27 -1.52
C ALA A 8 -4.46 9.77 -2.89
N VAL A 9 -3.82 8.72 -3.42
CA VAL A 9 -4.27 8.05 -4.64
C VAL A 9 -5.69 7.49 -4.50
N PHE A 10 -6.09 7.06 -3.30
CA PHE A 10 -7.44 6.58 -3.02
C PHE A 10 -8.44 7.73 -2.79
N ASP A 11 -7.98 8.95 -2.57
CA ASP A 11 -8.88 10.13 -2.42
C ASP A 11 -9.46 10.58 -3.76
N GLN A 12 -8.89 10.12 -4.89
CA GLN A 12 -9.38 10.47 -6.23
C GLN A 12 -10.68 9.77 -6.63
N ASN A 13 -11.25 8.88 -5.78
CA ASN A 13 -12.56 8.23 -5.94
C ASN A 13 -12.95 7.93 -7.41
N GLY A 14 -12.01 7.36 -8.16
CA GLY A 14 -12.28 6.81 -9.47
C GLY A 14 -13.01 5.47 -9.33
N PRO A 15 -13.89 5.09 -10.27
CA PRO A 15 -14.71 3.87 -10.15
C PRO A 15 -13.91 2.56 -10.20
N ASP A 16 -12.59 2.60 -10.44
CA ASP A 16 -11.73 1.44 -10.59
C ASP A 16 -10.63 1.38 -9.51
N LEU A 17 -10.89 0.58 -8.48
CA LEU A 17 -9.94 0.31 -7.39
C LEU A 17 -8.64 -0.33 -7.90
N ALA A 18 -8.72 -1.23 -8.88
CA ALA A 18 -7.54 -1.92 -9.41
C ALA A 18 -6.63 -0.95 -10.18
N ALA A 19 -7.21 -0.05 -10.98
CA ALA A 19 -6.46 1.01 -11.64
C ALA A 19 -5.83 1.99 -10.63
N THR A 20 -6.55 2.32 -9.57
CA THR A 20 -6.06 3.16 -8.47
C THR A 20 -4.82 2.54 -7.82
N ILE A 21 -4.87 1.25 -7.52
CA ILE A 21 -3.73 0.49 -6.96
C ILE A 21 -2.54 0.53 -7.92
N ARG A 22 -2.71 0.18 -9.21
CA ARG A 22 -1.61 0.23 -10.19
C ARG A 22 -0.97 1.62 -10.27
N THR A 23 -1.79 2.66 -10.26
CA THR A 23 -1.33 4.06 -10.31
C THR A 23 -0.46 4.40 -9.09
N ALA A 24 -0.86 3.94 -7.89
CA ALA A 24 -0.09 4.16 -6.67
C ALA A 24 1.31 3.55 -6.73
N PHE A 25 1.41 2.29 -7.18
CA PHE A 25 2.68 1.59 -7.32
C PHE A 25 3.56 2.19 -8.42
N ALA A 26 2.96 2.62 -9.54
CA ALA A 26 3.69 3.32 -10.59
C ALA A 26 4.25 4.67 -10.11
N ALA A 27 3.46 5.45 -9.37
CA ALA A 27 3.93 6.71 -8.80
C ALA A 27 5.06 6.50 -7.79
N ALA A 28 5.00 5.43 -6.98
CA ALA A 28 6.09 5.05 -6.09
C ALA A 28 7.37 4.68 -6.86
N ALA A 29 7.25 3.98 -8.00
CA ALA A 29 8.38 3.66 -8.86
C ALA A 29 9.02 4.90 -9.48
N ASP A 30 8.20 5.82 -9.99
CA ASP A 30 8.66 7.08 -10.57
C ASP A 30 9.40 7.94 -9.52
N ASN A 31 8.88 8.02 -8.30
CA ASN A 31 9.55 8.72 -7.21
C ASN A 31 10.91 8.07 -6.87
N LEU A 32 10.93 6.74 -6.78
CA LEU A 32 12.16 6.02 -6.46
C LEU A 32 13.24 6.25 -7.53
N ILE A 33 12.87 6.23 -8.81
CA ILE A 33 13.80 6.56 -9.91
C ILE A 33 14.27 8.01 -9.83
N ALA A 34 13.35 8.95 -9.65
CA ALA A 34 13.65 10.40 -9.62
C ALA A 34 14.59 10.77 -8.47
N THR A 35 14.57 10.00 -7.37
CA THR A 35 15.39 10.21 -6.18
C THR A 35 16.64 9.34 -6.15
N ASP A 36 17.02 8.72 -7.28
CA ASP A 36 18.17 7.81 -7.37
C ASP A 36 18.11 6.65 -6.35
N TYR A 37 16.90 6.13 -6.15
CA TYR A 37 16.54 5.07 -5.20
C TYR A 37 16.73 5.45 -3.73
N THR A 38 16.78 6.74 -3.39
CA THR A 38 16.97 7.19 -2.01
C THR A 38 15.66 7.33 -1.23
N ASP A 39 14.57 7.76 -1.88
CA ASP A 39 13.28 8.01 -1.22
C ASP A 39 12.37 6.78 -1.28
N ALA A 40 12.47 5.95 -0.25
CA ALA A 40 11.54 4.85 0.05
C ALA A 40 10.85 5.10 1.40
N CYS A 41 10.04 4.16 1.89
CA CYS A 41 9.33 4.34 3.16
C CYS A 41 10.29 4.49 4.37
N PRO A 42 10.40 5.69 4.97
CA PRO A 42 11.28 5.87 6.12
C PRO A 42 10.72 5.17 7.37
N ILE A 43 9.39 5.03 7.47
CA ILE A 43 8.72 4.36 8.59
C ILE A 43 9.09 2.88 8.63
N ALA A 44 9.11 2.21 7.46
CA ALA A 44 9.55 0.82 7.36
C ALA A 44 11.01 0.65 7.74
N THR A 45 11.88 1.58 7.34
CA THR A 45 13.30 1.56 7.70
C THR A 45 13.49 1.64 9.22
N ILE A 46 12.82 2.57 9.89
CA ILE A 46 12.88 2.69 11.36
C ILE A 46 12.29 1.45 12.02
N ALA A 47 11.12 0.97 11.57
CA ALA A 47 10.48 -0.22 12.13
C ALA A 47 11.40 -1.44 12.07
N LEU A 48 12.10 -1.66 10.95
CA LEU A 48 13.03 -2.78 10.79
C LEU A 48 14.28 -2.65 11.66
N GLU A 49 14.78 -1.44 11.90
CA GLU A 49 15.97 -1.21 12.71
C GLU A 49 15.69 -1.32 14.22
N VAL A 50 14.54 -0.83 14.67
CA VAL A 50 14.32 -0.55 16.11
C VAL A 50 13.36 -1.49 16.81
N ALA A 51 12.62 -2.35 16.08
CA ALA A 51 11.51 -3.12 16.66
C ALA A 51 11.90 -4.06 17.82
N SER A 52 13.18 -4.41 17.98
CA SER A 52 13.68 -5.26 19.08
C SER A 52 14.60 -4.53 20.06
N THR A 53 14.83 -3.23 19.86
CA THR A 53 15.86 -2.46 20.58
C THR A 53 15.34 -1.16 21.19
N ASP A 54 14.24 -0.60 20.67
CA ASP A 54 13.62 0.63 21.15
C ASP A 54 12.09 0.52 21.11
N GLU A 55 11.48 0.39 22.28
CA GLU A 55 10.04 0.16 22.42
C GLU A 55 9.21 1.41 22.10
N ASP A 56 9.76 2.61 22.34
CA ASP A 56 9.07 3.87 22.06
C ASP A 56 8.98 4.09 20.54
N LEU A 57 10.06 3.87 19.81
CA LEU A 57 10.06 3.94 18.35
C LEU A 57 9.28 2.79 17.70
N ARG A 58 9.30 1.59 18.30
CA ARG A 58 8.43 0.48 17.87
C ARG A 58 6.95 0.86 17.97
N HIS A 59 6.53 1.48 19.07
CA HIS A 59 5.15 1.98 19.22
C HIS A 59 4.82 3.07 18.20
N ALA A 60 5.69 4.09 18.05
CA ALA A 60 5.45 5.18 17.11
C ALA A 60 5.28 4.67 15.66
N THR A 61 6.12 3.74 15.22
CA THR A 61 5.99 3.13 13.88
C THR A 61 4.72 2.28 13.75
N ALA A 62 4.35 1.53 14.79
CA ALA A 62 3.12 0.75 14.82
C ALA A 62 1.86 1.64 14.74
N GLU A 63 1.85 2.79 15.40
CA GLU A 63 0.77 3.78 15.33
C GLU A 63 0.60 4.32 13.91
N VAL A 64 1.71 4.67 13.25
CA VAL A 64 1.67 5.18 11.86
C VAL A 64 1.10 4.13 10.90
N PHE A 65 1.58 2.89 10.94
CA PHE A 65 1.03 1.85 10.06
C PHE A 65 -0.42 1.50 10.40
N THR A 66 -0.79 1.51 11.68
CA THR A 66 -2.18 1.28 12.10
C THR A 66 -3.10 2.35 11.52
N ASP A 67 -2.73 3.63 11.63
CA ASP A 67 -3.47 4.74 11.03
C ASP A 67 -3.57 4.59 9.51
N TRP A 68 -2.50 4.21 8.81
CA TRP A 68 -2.57 3.98 7.35
C TRP A 68 -3.53 2.85 6.98
N ILE A 69 -3.52 1.75 7.73
CA ILE A 69 -4.41 0.61 7.49
C ILE A 69 -5.87 1.02 7.71
N GLU A 70 -6.17 1.71 8.82
CA GLU A 70 -7.52 2.16 9.14
C GLU A 70 -8.03 3.16 8.10
N GLN A 71 -7.24 4.19 7.82
CA GLN A 71 -7.60 5.25 6.88
C GLN A 71 -7.74 4.75 5.45
N GLY A 72 -6.87 3.83 5.01
CA GLY A 72 -7.01 3.18 3.70
C GLY A 72 -8.26 2.32 3.64
N THR A 73 -8.60 1.62 4.73
CA THR A 73 -9.80 0.75 4.81
C THR A 73 -11.08 1.56 4.65
N GLU A 74 -11.12 2.76 5.24
CA GLU A 74 -12.26 3.68 5.12
C GLU A 74 -12.33 4.35 3.74
N ARG A 75 -11.18 4.69 3.12
CA ARG A 75 -11.17 5.29 1.77
C ARG A 75 -11.78 4.42 0.69
N ILE A 76 -11.71 3.10 0.84
CA ILE A 76 -12.32 2.15 -0.11
C ILE A 76 -13.72 1.70 0.35
N ALA A 77 -14.38 2.45 1.25
CA ALA A 77 -15.65 2.03 1.83
C ALA A 77 -16.79 1.89 0.82
N ASP A 78 -16.81 2.75 -0.20
CA ASP A 78 -17.86 2.83 -1.22
C ASP A 78 -17.79 1.68 -2.26
N THR A 79 -16.79 0.81 -2.17
CA THR A 79 -16.61 -0.35 -3.06
C THR A 79 -17.64 -1.48 -2.85
N GLY A 80 -18.44 -1.41 -1.77
CA GLY A 80 -19.38 -2.45 -1.38
C GLY A 80 -18.72 -3.70 -0.75
N LEU A 81 -17.38 -3.75 -0.68
CA LEU A 81 -16.66 -4.85 -0.08
C LEU A 81 -16.89 -4.92 1.45
N PRO A 82 -17.01 -6.13 2.05
CA PRO A 82 -17.12 -6.28 3.49
C PRO A 82 -15.91 -5.66 4.22
N PRO A 83 -16.09 -5.08 5.44
CA PRO A 83 -15.01 -4.39 6.15
C PRO A 83 -13.73 -5.23 6.32
N GLY A 84 -13.87 -6.53 6.62
CA GLY A 84 -12.72 -7.43 6.74
C GLY A 84 -11.96 -7.63 5.42
N THR A 85 -12.65 -7.62 4.28
CA THR A 85 -12.02 -7.70 2.95
C THR A 85 -11.30 -6.40 2.61
N ARG A 86 -11.92 -5.25 2.89
CA ARG A 86 -11.27 -3.93 2.71
C ARG A 86 -9.97 -3.84 3.52
N ARG A 87 -10.02 -4.20 4.81
CA ARG A 87 -8.83 -4.20 5.67
C ARG A 87 -7.73 -5.12 5.15
N ARG A 88 -8.08 -6.34 4.71
CA ARG A 88 -7.09 -7.28 4.13
C ARG A 88 -6.45 -6.73 2.85
N LEU A 89 -7.24 -6.09 1.97
CA LEU A 89 -6.71 -5.49 0.74
C LEU A 89 -5.73 -4.35 1.04
N ILE A 90 -6.06 -3.46 1.98
CA ILE A 90 -5.19 -2.35 2.36
C ILE A 90 -3.93 -2.84 3.07
N LEU A 91 -4.05 -3.85 3.93
CA LEU A 91 -2.88 -4.52 4.50
C LEU A 91 -1.99 -5.11 3.40
N GLY A 92 -2.59 -5.82 2.44
CA GLY A 92 -1.91 -6.35 1.26
C GLY A 92 -1.21 -5.29 0.44
N PHE A 93 -1.88 -4.16 0.20
CA PHE A 93 -1.31 -2.98 -0.47
C PHE A 93 -0.05 -2.47 0.23
N ILE A 94 -0.13 -2.20 1.54
CA ILE A 94 1.02 -1.70 2.32
C ILE A 94 2.15 -2.74 2.30
N THR A 95 1.86 -4.01 2.58
CA THR A 95 2.89 -5.07 2.58
C THR A 95 3.58 -5.23 1.22
N GLY A 96 2.81 -5.16 0.13
CA GLY A 96 3.34 -5.21 -1.24
C GLY A 96 4.24 -4.02 -1.54
N LEU A 97 3.84 -2.82 -1.11
CA LEU A 97 4.61 -1.60 -1.30
C LEU A 97 5.94 -1.63 -0.53
N GLU A 98 5.92 -2.03 0.75
CA GLU A 98 7.13 -2.08 1.57
C GLU A 98 8.12 -3.15 1.07
N GLY A 99 7.62 -4.35 0.71
CA GLY A 99 8.45 -5.40 0.14
C GLY A 99 9.04 -4.98 -1.22
N ALA A 100 8.24 -4.31 -2.05
CA ALA A 100 8.69 -3.80 -3.33
C ALA A 100 9.76 -2.70 -3.17
N PHE A 101 9.65 -1.81 -2.18
CA PHE A 101 10.70 -0.83 -1.91
C PHE A 101 12.03 -1.48 -1.52
N VAL A 102 11.99 -2.52 -0.66
CA VAL A 102 13.20 -3.27 -0.29
C VAL A 102 13.89 -3.85 -1.51
N LEU A 103 13.14 -4.57 -2.36
CA LEU A 103 13.70 -5.21 -3.55
C LEU A 103 14.16 -4.18 -4.58
N SER A 104 13.37 -3.15 -4.85
CA SER A 104 13.67 -2.15 -5.86
C SER A 104 14.95 -1.37 -5.53
N ARG A 105 15.16 -1.04 -4.24
CA ARG A 105 16.41 -0.42 -3.78
C ARG A 105 17.61 -1.34 -3.89
N ALA A 106 17.46 -2.60 -3.48
CA ALA A 106 18.56 -3.57 -3.49
C ALA A 106 19.02 -3.88 -4.93
N LEU A 107 18.06 -4.00 -5.85
CA LEU A 107 18.31 -4.31 -7.25
C LEU A 107 18.60 -3.07 -8.11
N ARG A 108 18.25 -1.87 -7.60
CA ARG A 108 18.20 -0.60 -8.36
C ARG A 108 17.35 -0.74 -9.63
N ASP A 109 16.18 -1.34 -9.46
CA ASP A 109 15.23 -1.66 -10.52
C ASP A 109 13.79 -1.37 -10.03
N PRO A 110 12.93 -0.66 -10.79
CA PRO A 110 11.54 -0.44 -10.39
C PRO A 110 10.61 -1.65 -10.60
N GLU A 111 11.05 -2.71 -11.28
CA GLU A 111 10.25 -3.91 -11.58
C GLU A 111 9.45 -4.45 -10.37
N PRO A 112 10.02 -4.57 -9.16
CA PRO A 112 9.28 -5.09 -8.01
C PRO A 112 8.05 -4.26 -7.64
N LEU A 113 8.07 -2.93 -7.84
CA LEU A 113 6.92 -2.06 -7.59
C LEU A 113 5.80 -2.32 -8.60
N PHE A 114 6.13 -2.45 -9.88
CA PHE A 114 5.13 -2.80 -10.91
C PHE A 114 4.52 -4.19 -10.66
N ALA A 115 5.35 -5.18 -10.35
CA ALA A 115 4.89 -6.55 -10.07
C ALA A 115 3.98 -6.63 -8.83
N ALA A 116 4.34 -5.91 -7.76
CA ALA A 116 3.50 -5.82 -6.56
C ALA A 116 2.17 -5.10 -6.87
N GLY A 117 2.21 -4.02 -7.64
CA GLY A 117 1.01 -3.29 -8.08
C GLY A 117 0.02 -4.17 -8.84
N GLU A 118 0.49 -4.95 -9.82
CA GLU A 118 -0.36 -5.90 -10.55
C GLU A 118 -0.95 -6.97 -9.64
N THR A 119 -0.15 -7.52 -8.73
CA THR A 119 -0.59 -8.56 -7.79
C THR A 119 -1.71 -8.05 -6.87
N VAL A 120 -1.55 -6.86 -6.30
CA VAL A 120 -2.54 -6.27 -5.40
C VAL A 120 -3.80 -5.84 -6.18
N ALA A 121 -3.64 -5.32 -7.40
CA ALA A 121 -4.75 -4.96 -8.28
C ALA A 121 -5.58 -6.18 -8.72
N ALA A 122 -4.91 -7.32 -8.98
CA ALA A 122 -5.58 -8.58 -9.26
C ALA A 122 -6.41 -9.05 -8.05
N ALA A 123 -5.85 -8.96 -6.83
CA ALA A 123 -6.59 -9.29 -5.62
C ALA A 123 -7.84 -8.42 -5.41
N ALA A 124 -7.74 -7.11 -5.71
CA ALA A 124 -8.89 -6.20 -5.66
C ALA A 124 -9.96 -6.59 -6.69
N THR A 125 -9.55 -6.89 -7.93
CA THR A 125 -10.45 -7.37 -8.99
C THR A 125 -11.19 -8.64 -8.57
N SER A 126 -10.46 -9.63 -8.03
CA SER A 126 -11.06 -10.88 -7.56
C SER A 126 -12.06 -10.66 -6.41
N ALA A 127 -11.75 -9.75 -5.48
CA ALA A 127 -12.65 -9.43 -4.38
C ALA A 127 -13.96 -8.78 -4.86
N LEU A 128 -13.88 -7.86 -5.83
CA LEU A 128 -15.05 -7.21 -6.43
C LEU A 128 -15.89 -8.19 -7.26
N ALA A 129 -15.25 -9.09 -8.01
CA ALA A 129 -15.96 -10.12 -8.77
C ALA A 129 -16.74 -11.07 -7.85
N ALA A 130 -16.14 -11.50 -6.74
CA ALA A 130 -16.82 -12.34 -5.74
C ALA A 130 -18.03 -11.64 -5.10
N LEU A 131 -17.95 -10.32 -4.88
CA LEU A 131 -19.09 -9.52 -4.39
C LEU A 131 -20.27 -9.57 -5.37
N ALA A 132 -20.00 -9.44 -6.68
CA ALA A 132 -21.04 -9.49 -7.71
C ALA A 132 -21.73 -10.87 -7.78
N THR A 133 -20.98 -11.96 -7.63
CA THR A 133 -21.54 -13.33 -7.64
C THR A 133 -22.45 -13.62 -6.44
N HIS A 134 -22.24 -12.95 -5.30
CA HIS A 134 -23.08 -13.13 -4.11
C HIS A 134 -24.30 -12.19 -4.06
N ALA A 135 -24.42 -11.27 -5.02
CA ALA A 135 -25.55 -10.35 -5.14
C ALA A 135 -26.69 -10.89 -6.02
N GLU A 136 -26.44 -11.98 -6.76
CA GLU A 136 -27.43 -12.75 -7.55
C GLU A 136 -28.05 -13.88 -6.73
#